data_AF-A0AA43AXD3-F1
#
_entry.id   AF-A0AA43AXD3-F1
#
_cell.length_a   1.000
_cell.length_b   1.000
_cell.length_c   1.000
_cell.angle_alpha   90.00
_cell.angle_beta   90.00
_cell.angle_gamma   90.00
#
_symmetry.space_group_name_H-M   'P 1'
#
loop_
_entity.id
_entity.type
_entity.pdbx_description
1 polymer ?
#
loop_
_entity_poly.entity_id
_entity_poly.type
_entity_poly.pdbx_seq_one_letter_code
_entity_poly.pdbx_strand_id
1 'polypeptide(L)'
;MPAFNPRSLLYLLWERAAPHLSCRELKWLADEIPPFIQVASVNEATVWESLGCLISADGASGKSGAFQNGDDVSSLLFMQANGSSSVAGLAHIAYEATGILERALPGRSG
;
A
#
# COMPACT_ATOMS: atom_id res chain seq x y z
N MET A 1 20.07 -8.14 -5.02
CA MET A 1 19.01 -8.24 -4.00
C MET A 1 17.95 -7.20 -4.34
N PRO A 2 16.64 -7.50 -4.23
CA PRO A 2 15.61 -6.48 -4.37
C PRO A 2 15.86 -5.35 -3.35
N ALA A 3 15.57 -4.11 -3.73
CA ALA A 3 15.66 -2.99 -2.81
C ALA A 3 14.73 -3.23 -1.61
N PHE A 4 15.22 -2.99 -0.40
CA PHE A 4 14.38 -3.10 0.79
C PHE A 4 13.26 -2.06 0.71
N ASN A 5 12.02 -2.54 0.60
CA ASN A 5 10.81 -1.73 0.66
C ASN A 5 9.70 -2.55 1.33
N PRO A 6 8.64 -1.89 1.85
CA PRO A 6 7.56 -2.56 2.55
C PRO A 6 6.88 -3.67 1.73
N ARG A 7 6.73 -3.50 0.42
CA ARG A 7 6.14 -4.52 -0.46
C ARG A 7 6.95 -5.81 -0.45
N SER A 8 8.26 -5.69 -0.63
CA SER A 8 9.16 -6.84 -0.68
C SER A 8 9.22 -7.56 0.66
N LEU A 9 9.16 -6.82 1.77
CA LEU A 9 9.04 -7.41 3.10
C LEU A 9 7.73 -8.19 3.25
N LEU A 10 6.59 -7.60 2.88
CA LEU A 10 5.29 -8.25 2.92
C LEU A 10 5.24 -9.52 2.07
N TYR A 11 5.91 -9.52 0.91
CA TYR A 11 6.00 -10.70 0.04
C TYR A 11 6.78 -11.83 0.72
N LEU A 12 7.95 -11.54 1.29
CA LEU A 12 8.75 -12.53 2.00
C LEU A 12 8.05 -13.07 3.25
N LEU A 13 7.30 -12.22 3.95
CA LEU A 13 6.47 -12.64 5.08
C LEU A 13 5.33 -13.53 4.63
N TRP A 14 4.67 -13.19 3.53
CA TRP A 14 3.59 -13.98 2.92
C TRP A 14 4.07 -15.36 2.48
N GLU A 15 5.18 -15.45 1.73
CA GLU A 15 5.76 -16.71 1.28
C GLU A 15 6.01 -17.69 2.43
N ARG A 16 6.40 -17.16 3.60
CA ARG A 16 6.63 -17.95 4.80
C ARG A 16 5.36 -18.27 5.57
N ALA A 17 4.42 -17.34 5.66
CA ALA A 17 3.21 -17.50 6.47
C ALA A 17 2.13 -18.31 5.75
N ALA A 18 1.92 -18.07 4.45
CA ALA A 18 0.79 -18.57 3.68
C ALA A 18 0.56 -20.09 3.78
N PRO A 19 1.60 -20.97 3.75
CA PRO A 19 1.40 -22.42 3.89
C PRO A 19 0.86 -22.86 5.26
N HIS A 20 0.96 -22.00 6.26
CA HIS A 20 0.57 -22.29 7.65
C HIS A 20 -0.72 -21.59 8.07
N LEU A 21 -1.31 -20.75 7.21
CA LEU A 21 -2.56 -20.06 7.50
C LEU A 21 -3.75 -21.00 7.39
N SER A 22 -4.66 -20.89 8.35
CA SER A 22 -5.95 -21.56 8.31
C SER A 22 -6.87 -20.94 7.25
N CYS A 23 -7.88 -21.70 6.82
CA CYS A 23 -8.92 -21.19 5.90
C CYS A 23 -9.63 -19.95 6.47
N ARG A 24 -9.82 -19.87 7.79
CA ARG A 24 -10.39 -18.69 8.46
C ARG A 24 -9.51 -17.45 8.31
N GLU A 25 -8.20 -17.59 8.50
CA GLU A 25 -7.25 -16.48 8.36
C GLU A 25 -7.12 -16.04 6.91
N LEU A 26 -7.03 -16.98 5.97
CA LEU A 26 -7.06 -16.68 4.53
C LEU A 26 -8.33 -15.94 4.14
N LYS A 27 -9.49 -16.37 4.65
CA LYS A 27 -10.77 -15.70 4.41
C LYS A 27 -10.79 -14.28 4.98
N TRP A 28 -10.30 -14.10 6.20
CA TRP A 28 -10.18 -12.78 6.80
C TRP A 28 -9.29 -11.84 5.96
N LEU A 29 -8.14 -12.33 5.48
CA LEU A 29 -7.27 -11.56 4.59
C LEU A 29 -7.96 -11.22 3.26
N ALA A 30 -8.67 -12.15 2.65
CA ALA A 30 -9.38 -11.95 1.39
C ALA A 30 -10.55 -10.96 1.52
N ASP A 31 -11.28 -11.01 2.63
CA ASP A 31 -12.49 -10.20 2.83
C ASP A 31 -12.17 -8.79 3.37
N GLU A 32 -11.24 -8.67 4.32
CA GLU A 32 -11.06 -7.43 5.10
C GLU A 32 -9.95 -6.51 4.56
N ILE A 33 -8.96 -7.07 3.84
CA ILE A 33 -7.88 -6.25 3.26
C ILE A 33 -8.37 -5.38 2.09
N PRO A 34 -9.21 -5.84 1.13
CA PRO A 34 -9.64 -5.00 0.01
C PRO A 34 -10.37 -3.71 0.43
N PRO A 35 -11.34 -3.74 1.38
CA PRO A 35 -11.95 -2.52 1.90
C PRO A 35 -10.94 -1.58 2.55
N PHE A 36 -9.98 -2.13 3.32
CA PHE A 36 -8.91 -1.34 3.92
C PHE A 36 -8.04 -0.66 2.86
N ILE A 37 -7.64 -1.38 1.80
CA ILE A 37 -6.86 -0.83 0.68
C ILE A 37 -7.59 0.32 0.01
N GLN A 38 -8.91 0.20 -0.18
CA GLN A 38 -9.71 1.26 -0.78
C GLN A 38 -9.64 2.54 0.07
N VAL A 39 -9.86 2.43 1.38
CA VAL A 39 -9.77 3.57 2.31
C VAL A 39 -8.35 4.15 2.32
N ALA A 40 -7.32 3.30 2.41
CA ALA A 40 -5.93 3.73 2.40
C ALA A 40 -5.55 4.47 1.11
N SER A 41 -6.02 3.99 -0.05
CA SER A 41 -5.74 4.60 -1.35
C SER A 41 -6.39 5.98 -1.49
N VAL A 42 -7.61 6.16 -0.97
CA VAL A 42 -8.30 7.47 -0.93
C VAL A 42 -7.55 8.47 -0.04
N ASN A 43 -7.11 8.00 1.13
CA ASN A 43 -6.31 8.84 2.03
C ASN A 43 -4.97 9.22 1.39
N GLU A 44 -4.28 8.29 0.71
CA GLU A 44 -3.06 8.59 -0.02
C GLU A 44 -3.29 9.61 -1.14
N ALA A 45 -4.37 9.49 -1.91
CA ALA A 45 -4.71 10.46 -2.94
C ALA A 45 -4.90 11.87 -2.34
N THR A 46 -5.61 11.97 -1.21
CA THR A 46 -5.82 13.25 -0.50
C THR A 46 -4.49 13.88 -0.05
N VAL A 47 -3.56 13.05 0.44
CA VAL A 47 -2.21 13.50 0.83
C VAL A 47 -1.43 13.97 -0.40
N TRP A 48 -1.48 13.23 -1.51
CA TRP A 48 -0.82 13.60 -2.77
C TRP A 48 -1.32 14.93 -3.32
N GLU A 49 -2.63 15.15 -3.33
CA GLU A 49 -3.24 16.41 -3.73
C GLU A 49 -2.80 17.58 -2.85
N SER A 50 -2.79 17.37 -1.52
CA SER A 50 -2.36 18.37 -0.55
C SER A 50 -0.88 18.74 -0.73
N LEU A 51 -0.02 17.74 -0.90
CA LEU A 51 1.41 17.94 -1.19
C LEU A 51 1.62 18.69 -2.51
N GLY A 52 0.89 18.32 -3.57
CA GLY A 52 0.95 19.01 -4.85
C GLY A 52 0.56 20.48 -4.75
N CYS A 53 -0.50 20.80 -3.99
CA CYS A 53 -0.90 22.18 -3.71
C CYS A 53 0.20 22.97 -2.98
N LEU A 54 0.82 22.38 -1.95
CA LEU A 54 1.90 23.02 -1.20
C LEU A 54 3.13 23.31 -2.07
N ILE A 55 3.56 22.33 -2.86
CA ILE A 55 4.72 22.48 -3.76
C ILE A 55 4.43 23.56 -4.82
N SER A 56 3.22 23.57 -5.39
CA SER A 56 2.80 24.57 -6.38
C SER A 56 2.81 25.99 -5.79
N ALA A 57 2.29 26.16 -4.56
CA ALA A 57 2.25 27.45 -3.87
C ALA A 57 3.66 27.99 -3.54
N ASP A 58 4.59 27.12 -3.14
CA ASP A 58 5.99 27.49 -2.88
C ASP A 58 6.72 27.91 -4.17
N GLY A 59 6.49 27.21 -5.29
CA GLY A 59 7.07 27.56 -6.58
C GLY A 59 6.57 28.91 -7.13
N ALA A 60 5.29 29.23 -6.92
CA ALA A 60 4.67 30.45 -7.45
C ALA A 60 5.08 31.74 -6.70
N SER A 61 5.42 31.64 -5.42
CA SER A 61 5.68 32.80 -4.55
C SER A 61 7.16 33.22 -4.48
N GLY A 62 8.09 32.39 -5.00
CA GLY A 62 9.53 32.68 -5.00
C GLY A 62 10.17 32.80 -3.61
N LYS A 63 9.41 32.52 -2.55
CA LYS A 63 9.80 32.43 -1.14
C LYS A 63 9.26 31.11 -0.63
N SER A 64 10.07 30.23 -0.04
CA SER A 64 9.57 28.94 0.42
C SER A 64 8.57 29.14 1.55
N GLY A 65 7.29 28.90 1.25
CA GLY A 65 6.14 29.26 2.09
C GLY A 65 5.66 28.11 2.96
N ALA A 66 6.01 26.86 2.65
CA ALA A 66 5.63 25.68 3.41
C ALA A 66 6.80 24.73 3.70
N PHE A 67 7.76 24.62 2.78
CA PHE A 67 8.97 23.82 3.00
C PHE A 67 10.11 24.70 3.51
N GLN A 68 10.67 24.36 4.67
CA GLN A 68 11.79 25.12 5.23
C GLN A 68 13.09 24.78 4.51
N ASN A 69 13.23 23.53 4.04
CA ASN A 69 14.36 23.03 3.28
C ASN A 69 13.90 22.25 2.04
N GLY A 70 14.69 22.27 0.97
CA GLY A 70 14.41 21.48 -0.25
C GLY A 70 14.34 19.97 -0.01
N ASP A 71 15.03 19.48 1.03
CA ASP A 71 15.05 18.08 1.43
C ASP A 71 13.73 17.61 2.06
N ASP A 72 12.91 18.53 2.58
CA ASP A 72 11.63 18.21 3.23
C ASP A 72 10.66 17.56 2.23
N VAL A 73 10.63 18.09 1.00
CA VAL A 73 9.83 17.55 -0.10
C VAL A 73 10.27 16.13 -0.43
N SER A 74 11.57 15.90 -0.61
CA SER A 74 12.10 14.57 -0.94
C SER A 74 11.79 13.53 0.13
N SER A 75 11.85 13.91 1.41
CA SER A 75 11.53 13.05 2.55
C SER A 75 10.05 12.68 2.57
N LEU A 76 9.15 13.64 2.32
CA LEU A 76 7.71 13.39 2.21
C LEU A 76 7.37 12.49 1.03
N LEU A 77 7.95 12.74 -0.14
CA LEU A 77 7.79 11.89 -1.32
C LEU A 77 8.25 10.45 -1.05
N PHE A 78 9.36 10.29 -0.32
CA PHE A 78 9.87 8.97 0.05
C PHE A 78 8.95 8.24 1.03
N MET A 79 8.45 8.93 2.07
CA MET A 79 7.47 8.35 3.00
C MET A 79 6.19 7.92 2.27
N GLN A 80 5.71 8.75 1.35
CA GLN A 80 4.52 8.45 0.58
C GLN A 80 4.71 7.28 -0.38
N ALA A 81 5.88 7.19 -1.03
CA ALA A 81 6.23 6.02 -1.84
C ALA A 81 6.27 4.71 -1.01
N ASN A 82 6.72 4.78 0.24
CA ASN A 82 6.68 3.63 1.16
C ASN A 82 5.24 3.27 1.57
N GLY A 83 4.37 4.26 1.76
CA GLY A 83 2.94 4.06 1.96
C GLY A 83 2.34 3.26 0.80
N SER A 84 2.49 3.77 -0.41
CA SER A 84 1.92 3.14 -1.61
C SER A 84 2.52 1.75 -1.85
N SER A 85 3.80 1.57 -1.54
CA SER A 85 4.45 0.25 -1.56
C SER A 85 3.80 -0.72 -0.57
N SER A 86 3.41 -0.27 0.62
CA SER A 86 2.76 -1.11 1.63
C SER A 86 1.36 -1.53 1.16
N VAL A 87 0.58 -0.58 0.62
CA VAL A 87 -0.75 -0.84 0.05
C VAL A 87 -0.66 -1.87 -1.08
N ALA A 88 0.31 -1.73 -1.99
CA ALA A 88 0.53 -2.69 -3.06
C ALA A 88 0.92 -4.09 -2.54
N GLY A 89 1.68 -4.16 -1.43
CA GLY A 89 2.02 -5.40 -0.76
C GLY A 89 0.79 -6.12 -0.21
N LEU A 90 -0.08 -5.38 0.47
CA LEU A 90 -1.35 -5.88 1.01
C LEU A 90 -2.31 -6.34 -0.10
N ALA A 91 -2.39 -5.60 -1.21
CA ALA A 91 -3.23 -5.96 -2.35
C ALA A 91 -2.87 -7.33 -2.92
N HIS A 92 -1.57 -7.60 -3.04
CA HIS A 92 -1.09 -8.91 -3.48
C HIS A 92 -1.45 -10.03 -2.50
N ILE A 93 -1.30 -9.79 -1.19
CA ILE A 93 -1.68 -10.78 -0.16
C ILE A 93 -3.16 -11.11 -0.26
N ALA A 94 -4.04 -10.11 -0.40
CA ALA A 94 -5.48 -10.34 -0.54
C ALA A 94 -5.82 -11.13 -1.82
N TYR A 95 -5.16 -10.82 -2.94
CA TYR A 95 -5.31 -11.54 -4.20
C TYR A 95 -4.88 -13.01 -4.07
N GLU A 96 -3.70 -13.27 -3.50
CA GLU A 96 -3.19 -14.63 -3.31
C GLU A 96 -4.07 -15.43 -2.33
N ALA A 97 -4.52 -14.81 -1.24
CA ALA A 97 -5.43 -15.43 -0.28
C ALA A 97 -6.74 -15.85 -0.95
N THR A 98 -7.30 -15.00 -1.82
CA THR A 98 -8.49 -15.29 -2.62
C THR A 98 -8.24 -16.49 -3.54
N GLY A 99 -7.12 -16.49 -4.29
CA GLY A 99 -6.78 -17.60 -5.18
C GLY A 99 -6.52 -18.94 -4.46
N ILE A 100 -6.00 -18.91 -3.23
CA ILE A 100 -5.87 -20.13 -2.40
C ILE A 100 -7.25 -20.65 -1.99
N LEU A 101 -8.17 -19.78 -1.55
CA LEU A 101 -9.52 -20.15 -1.15
C LEU A 101 -10.33 -20.74 -2.31
N GLU A 102 -10.25 -20.14 -3.49
CA GLU A 102 -10.94 -20.62 -4.70
C GLU A 102 -10.46 -22.02 -5.10
N ARG A 103 -9.15 -22.27 -5.01
CA ARG A 103 -8.57 -23.60 -5.28
C ARG A 103 -8.94 -24.63 -4.23
N ALA A 104 -9.15 -24.22 -2.98
CA ALA A 104 -9.58 -25.09 -1.89
C ALA A 104 -11.08 -25.43 -1.94
N LEU A 105 -11.89 -24.65 -2.65
CA LEU A 105 -13.34 -24.83 -2.75
C LEU A 105 -13.82 -24.90 -4.23
N PRO A 106 -13.39 -25.90 -5.01
CA PRO A 106 -13.82 -26.05 -6.39
C PRO A 106 -15.33 -26.35 -6.45
N GLY A 107 -16.15 -25.36 -6.82
CA GLY A 107 -17.60 -25.55 -6.98
C GLY A 107 -18.51 -24.33 -6.81
N ARG A 108 -17.96 -23.14 -6.53
CA ARG A 108 -18.74 -21.88 -6.46
C ARG A 108 -18.35 -20.89 -7.56
N SER A 109 -18.41 -21.33 -8.81
CA SER A 109 -18.58 -20.40 -9.94
C SER A 109 -20.07 -20.09 -10.04
N GLY A 110 -20.47 -18.97 -9.42
CA GLY A 110 -21.78 -18.34 -9.65
C GLY A 110 -21.75 -17.48 -10.89
#